data_AF-A0ABD0TY56-F1
#
_entry.id   AF-A0ABD0TY56-F1
#
_cell.length_a   1.000
_cell.length_b   1.000
_cell.length_c   1.000
_cell.angle_alpha   90.00
_cell.angle_beta   90.00
_cell.angle_gamma   90.00
#
_symmetry.space_group_name_H-M   'P 1'
#
loop_
_entity.id
_entity.type
_entity.pdbx_description
1 polymer ?
#
loop_
_entity_poly.entity_id
_entity_poly.type
_entity_poly.pdbx_seq_one_letter_code
_entity_poly.pdbx_strand_id
1 'polypeptide(L)'
;MGDPDVDHGFYYDEQGRVDILHSPFFDVTFGNDRIADKYVDRIIYQLTLAIEDQLPQGRWYITEWDGGHYPLTLHFSEDYPSKPPKCRFPQGFFHPNVYPSGTVCLSILNEDSGWRPAITVKQILVGIQDLLDQPNPADPAQNDGYHLFIQDPVEYKQRVRQQAKQYPQLI
;
A
#
# COMPACT_ATOMS: atom_id res chain seq x y z
N MET A 1 -9.65 -36.91 6.57
CA MET A 1 -8.49 -37.11 5.66
C MET A 1 -8.37 -35.83 4.85
N GLY A 2 -7.30 -35.06 5.07
CA GLY A 2 -7.01 -33.84 4.31
C GLY A 2 -6.73 -34.16 2.85
N ASP A 3 -7.00 -33.21 1.98
CA ASP A 3 -6.78 -33.30 0.54
C ASP A 3 -5.26 -33.17 0.26
N PRO A 4 -4.57 -34.23 -0.19
CA PRO A 4 -3.13 -34.24 -0.39
C PRO A 4 -2.64 -33.27 -1.48
N ASP A 5 -3.53 -32.72 -2.31
CA ASP A 5 -3.18 -31.72 -3.33
C ASP A 5 -3.22 -30.28 -2.79
N VAL A 6 -3.77 -30.06 -1.58
CA VAL A 6 -3.87 -28.76 -0.90
C VAL A 6 -2.97 -28.71 0.33
N ASP A 7 -2.63 -29.87 0.86
CA ASP A 7 -1.92 -29.98 2.11
C ASP A 7 -0.41 -29.95 1.84
N HIS A 8 0.25 -28.85 2.20
CA HIS A 8 1.68 -28.60 2.01
C HIS A 8 2.59 -29.52 2.85
N GLY A 9 2.19 -30.78 3.07
CA GLY A 9 2.91 -31.76 3.86
C GLY A 9 2.60 -31.72 5.36
N PHE A 10 1.51 -31.10 5.82
CA PHE A 10 1.15 -31.17 7.24
C PHE A 10 0.39 -32.47 7.56
N TYR A 11 0.63 -33.02 8.76
CA TYR A 11 -0.20 -34.09 9.33
C TYR A 11 -1.33 -33.47 10.16
N TYR A 12 -2.48 -34.13 10.22
CA TYR A 12 -3.66 -33.69 10.99
C TYR A 12 -4.14 -34.82 11.89
N ASP A 13 -4.59 -34.45 13.09
CA ASP A 13 -5.18 -35.38 14.04
C ASP A 13 -6.59 -35.84 13.62
N GLU A 14 -7.17 -36.77 14.39
CA GLU A 14 -8.52 -37.29 14.12
C GLU A 14 -9.61 -36.21 14.22
N GLN A 15 -9.31 -35.05 14.82
CA GLN A 15 -10.19 -33.90 14.92
C GLN A 15 -9.94 -32.85 13.81
N GLY A 16 -9.03 -33.15 12.86
CA GLY A 16 -8.71 -32.27 11.75
C GLY A 16 -7.86 -31.05 12.11
N ARG A 17 -7.16 -31.07 13.26
CA ARG A 17 -6.20 -30.03 13.65
C ARG A 17 -4.80 -30.45 13.21
N VAL A 18 -3.95 -29.48 12.88
CA VAL A 18 -2.56 -29.76 12.49
C VAL A 18 -1.81 -30.43 13.64
N ASP A 19 -1.35 -31.65 13.40
CA ASP A 19 -0.44 -32.39 14.28
C ASP A 19 1.00 -32.07 13.88
N ILE A 20 1.51 -31.02 14.53
CA ILE A 20 2.84 -30.48 14.25
C ILE A 20 3.93 -31.52 14.55
N LEU A 21 3.74 -32.42 15.53
CA LEU A 21 4.78 -33.37 15.96
C LEU A 21 4.98 -34.54 14.98
N HIS A 22 3.93 -34.90 14.24
CA HIS A 22 3.97 -35.97 13.24
C HIS A 22 4.10 -35.43 11.81
N SER A 23 4.07 -34.12 11.63
CA SER A 23 4.32 -33.49 10.34
C SER A 23 5.79 -33.71 9.92
N PRO A 24 6.10 -33.98 8.64
CA PRO A 24 7.43 -34.30 8.14
C PRO A 24 8.45 -33.16 8.35
N PHE A 25 7.97 -31.94 8.62
CA PHE A 25 8.79 -30.80 9.00
C PHE A 25 9.41 -30.92 10.40
N PHE A 26 8.78 -31.69 11.29
CA PHE A 26 9.21 -31.95 12.67
C PHE A 26 9.83 -33.34 12.78
N ASP A 27 10.94 -33.55 12.07
CA ASP A 27 11.74 -34.74 12.29
C ASP A 27 12.67 -34.55 13.50
N VAL A 28 12.24 -35.04 14.66
CA VAL A 28 13.05 -35.11 15.89
C VAL A 28 14.05 -36.28 15.89
N THR A 29 14.05 -37.11 14.84
CA THR A 29 14.85 -38.34 14.75
C THR A 29 15.96 -38.29 13.69
N PHE A 30 15.94 -37.32 12.77
CA PHE A 30 16.98 -37.18 11.75
C PHE A 30 18.21 -36.41 12.23
N GLY A 31 19.28 -37.16 12.46
CA GLY A 31 20.65 -36.65 12.58
C GLY A 31 21.09 -36.46 14.02
N ASN A 32 22.14 -37.18 14.41
CA ASN A 32 22.74 -37.20 15.74
C ASN A 32 23.49 -35.89 16.11
N ASP A 33 23.13 -34.76 15.51
CA ASP A 33 23.76 -33.47 15.75
C ASP A 33 22.96 -32.73 16.85
N ARG A 34 23.33 -33.05 18.09
CA ARG A 34 22.74 -32.58 19.35
C ARG A 34 22.97 -31.09 19.64
N ILE A 35 22.68 -30.19 18.71
CA ILE A 35 22.77 -28.76 18.96
C ILE A 35 21.43 -28.15 18.60
N ALA A 36 20.64 -27.87 19.64
CA ALA A 36 19.34 -27.22 19.53
C ALA A 36 19.40 -25.98 18.63
N ASP A 37 20.50 -25.24 18.67
CA ASP A 37 20.72 -24.03 17.87
C ASP A 37 20.65 -24.30 16.36
N LYS A 38 21.28 -25.37 15.86
CA LYS A 38 21.20 -25.72 14.42
C LYS A 38 19.80 -26.14 13.98
N TYR A 39 19.04 -26.76 14.89
CA TYR A 39 17.66 -27.15 14.65
C TYR A 39 16.73 -25.93 14.65
N VAL A 40 16.93 -25.01 15.60
CA VAL A 40 16.23 -23.73 15.70
C VAL A 40 16.52 -22.86 14.47
N ASP A 41 17.77 -22.71 14.06
CA ASP A 41 18.15 -21.95 12.86
C ASP A 41 17.46 -22.50 11.61
N ARG A 42 17.37 -23.83 11.48
CA ARG A 42 16.69 -24.48 10.36
C ARG A 42 15.17 -24.28 10.40
N ILE A 43 14.54 -24.42 11.57
CA ILE A 43 13.10 -24.18 11.73
C ILE A 43 12.78 -22.71 11.47
N ILE A 44 13.54 -21.78 12.03
CA ILE A 44 13.35 -20.34 11.81
C ILE A 44 13.50 -20.02 10.32
N TYR A 45 14.50 -20.59 9.65
CA TYR A 45 14.68 -20.37 8.21
C TYR A 45 13.50 -20.90 7.39
N GLN A 46 13.05 -22.14 7.64
CA GLN A 46 11.94 -22.74 6.92
C GLN A 46 10.60 -22.05 7.22
N LEU A 47 10.37 -21.63 8.46
CA LEU A 47 9.20 -20.83 8.84
C LEU A 47 9.24 -19.44 8.20
N THR A 48 10.42 -18.80 8.16
CA THR A 48 10.59 -17.50 7.47
C THR A 48 10.23 -17.64 5.99
N LEU A 49 10.76 -18.66 5.30
CA LEU A 49 10.44 -18.89 3.89
C LEU A 49 8.95 -19.20 3.66
N ALA A 50 8.34 -20.01 4.53
CA ALA A 50 6.92 -20.33 4.42
C ALA A 50 6.04 -19.09 4.68
N ILE A 51 6.42 -18.24 5.63
CA ILE A 51 5.75 -16.95 5.88
C ILE A 51 5.93 -16.03 4.66
N GLU A 52 7.12 -15.93 4.09
CA GLU A 52 7.40 -15.13 2.89
C GLU A 52 6.61 -15.60 1.66
N ASP A 53 6.39 -16.91 1.51
CA ASP A 53 5.60 -17.51 0.42
C ASP A 53 4.08 -17.31 0.62
N GLN A 54 3.61 -17.28 1.87
CA GLN A 54 2.20 -17.06 2.23
C GLN A 54 1.83 -15.58 2.39
N LEU A 55 2.80 -14.69 2.57
CA LEU A 55 2.57 -13.26 2.50
C LEU A 55 2.11 -12.92 1.07
N PRO A 56 1.00 -12.17 0.89
CA PRO A 56 0.61 -11.72 -0.43
C PRO A 56 1.83 -11.06 -1.08
N GLN A 57 2.15 -11.43 -2.33
CA GLN A 57 3.36 -11.02 -3.07
C GLN A 57 3.60 -9.49 -3.18
N GLY A 58 2.75 -8.66 -2.57
CA GLY A 58 3.02 -7.28 -2.27
C GLY A 58 3.94 -7.14 -1.07
N ARG A 59 5.25 -7.04 -1.35
CA ARG A 59 6.21 -6.40 -0.45
C ARG A 59 5.59 -5.11 0.09
N TRP A 60 5.42 -4.96 1.42
CA TRP A 60 5.06 -3.69 2.02
C TRP A 60 6.19 -2.70 1.73
N TYR A 61 6.03 -1.87 0.71
CA TYR A 61 6.97 -0.80 0.42
C TYR A 61 6.48 0.45 1.15
N ILE A 62 7.34 0.97 2.02
CA ILE A 62 7.10 2.25 2.68
C ILE A 62 7.23 3.32 1.60
N THR A 63 6.15 4.05 1.33
CA THR A 63 6.17 5.16 0.38
C THR A 63 6.81 6.38 1.02
N GLU A 64 7.24 7.35 0.20
CA GLU A 64 7.79 8.60 0.74
C GLU A 64 6.75 9.45 1.49
N TRP A 65 5.47 9.09 1.33
CA TRP A 65 4.32 9.68 1.98
C TRP A 65 4.03 9.08 3.36
N ASP A 66 4.73 8.02 3.76
CA ASP A 66 4.49 7.32 5.01
C ASP A 66 4.64 8.24 6.24
N GLY A 67 3.85 7.94 7.28
CA GLY A 67 3.78 8.72 8.52
C GLY A 67 3.05 10.06 8.43
N GLY A 68 2.76 10.56 7.23
CA GLY A 68 2.04 11.81 7.00
C GLY A 68 0.51 11.66 7.03
N HIS A 69 -0.19 12.64 7.60
CA HIS A 69 -1.65 12.75 7.67
C HIS A 69 -2.12 13.99 6.92
N TYR A 70 -2.50 13.80 5.65
CA TYR A 70 -2.74 14.91 4.73
C TYR A 70 -4.21 15.38 4.81
N PRO A 71 -4.48 16.62 5.28
CA PRO A 71 -5.84 17.12 5.36
C PRO A 71 -6.40 17.37 3.96
N LEU A 72 -7.58 16.83 3.69
CA LEU A 72 -8.24 16.96 2.40
C LEU A 72 -9.65 17.53 2.58
N THR A 73 -9.94 18.62 1.87
CA THR A 73 -11.28 19.23 1.82
C THR A 73 -12.03 18.75 0.58
N LEU A 74 -13.24 18.21 0.77
CA LEU A 74 -14.17 17.90 -0.31
C LEU A 74 -15.30 18.92 -0.32
N HIS A 75 -15.47 19.62 -1.43
CA HIS A 75 -16.52 20.60 -1.63
C HIS A 75 -17.55 20.09 -2.65
N PHE A 76 -18.78 19.89 -2.19
CA PHE A 76 -19.92 19.47 -3.01
C PHE A 76 -20.76 20.70 -3.40
N SER A 77 -21.08 20.87 -4.68
CA SER A 77 -22.01 21.91 -5.15
C SER A 77 -23.45 21.40 -5.13
N GLU A 78 -24.42 22.30 -5.38
CA GLU A 78 -25.84 21.95 -5.56
C GLU A 78 -26.09 21.00 -6.74
N ASP A 79 -25.17 20.95 -7.71
CA ASP A 79 -25.24 20.07 -8.88
C ASP A 79 -24.77 18.63 -8.58
N TYR A 80 -24.27 18.33 -7.38
CA TYR A 80 -23.89 16.97 -7.01
C TYR A 80 -25.14 16.06 -6.89
N PRO A 81 -25.14 14.82 -7.42
CA PRO A 81 -24.00 14.07 -7.96
C PRO A 81 -23.84 14.16 -9.49
N SER A 82 -24.58 15.00 -10.19
CA SER A 82 -24.40 15.19 -11.64
C SER A 82 -23.00 15.74 -11.95
N LYS A 83 -22.47 16.62 -11.10
CA LYS A 83 -21.09 17.10 -11.15
C LYS A 83 -20.22 16.53 -10.01
N PRO A 84 -18.91 16.34 -10.23
CA PRO A 84 -17.98 15.86 -9.21
C PRO A 84 -17.80 16.87 -8.07
N PRO A 85 -17.46 16.42 -6.85
CA PRO A 85 -16.95 17.31 -5.82
C PRO A 85 -15.56 17.84 -6.18
N LYS A 86 -15.22 19.02 -5.68
CA LYS A 86 -13.86 19.57 -5.75
C LYS A 86 -13.04 19.09 -4.56
N CYS A 87 -11.93 18.39 -4.81
CA CYS A 87 -11.02 17.92 -3.77
C CYS A 87 -9.80 18.85 -3.67
N ARG A 88 -9.44 19.25 -2.44
CA ARG A 88 -8.33 20.19 -2.20
C ARG A 88 -7.47 19.82 -1.01
N PHE A 89 -6.16 19.77 -1.22
CA PHE A 89 -5.16 19.87 -0.16
C PHE A 89 -4.94 21.32 0.26
N PRO A 90 -4.16 21.59 1.33
CA PRO A 90 -3.71 22.95 1.65
C PRO A 90 -2.99 23.61 0.48
N GLN A 91 -3.05 24.94 0.43
CA GLN A 91 -2.35 25.71 -0.59
C GLN A 91 -0.84 25.44 -0.54
N GLY A 92 -0.22 25.25 -1.71
CA GLY A 92 1.22 24.94 -1.81
C GLY A 92 1.57 23.47 -1.55
N PHE A 93 0.59 22.57 -1.47
CA PHE A 93 0.85 21.13 -1.38
C PHE A 93 1.65 20.63 -2.59
N PHE A 94 2.83 20.08 -2.34
CA PHE A 94 3.77 19.61 -3.35
C PHE A 94 3.33 18.25 -3.90
N HIS A 95 2.81 18.25 -5.14
CA HIS A 95 2.51 17.03 -5.89
C HIS A 95 2.37 17.36 -7.39
N PRO A 96 2.79 16.49 -8.34
CA PRO A 96 2.71 16.77 -9.77
C PRO A 96 1.29 17.06 -10.27
N ASN A 97 0.29 16.38 -9.70
CA ASN A 97 -1.13 16.51 -10.05
C ASN A 97 -1.95 17.37 -9.08
N VAL A 98 -1.32 18.19 -8.25
CA VAL A 98 -2.03 19.15 -7.38
C VAL A 98 -1.68 20.56 -7.82
N TYR A 99 -2.68 21.40 -8.10
CA TYR A 99 -2.45 22.79 -8.46
C TYR A 99 -1.87 23.58 -7.27
N PRO A 100 -1.21 24.72 -7.49
CA PRO A 100 -0.74 25.59 -6.40
C PRO A 100 -1.85 26.01 -5.41
N SER A 101 -3.10 26.04 -5.87
CA SER A 101 -4.30 26.28 -5.05
C SER A 101 -4.68 25.13 -4.10
N GLY A 102 -3.99 23.98 -4.20
CA GLY A 102 -4.32 22.74 -3.52
C GLY A 102 -5.34 21.86 -4.27
N THR A 103 -5.92 22.33 -5.37
CA THR A 103 -6.93 21.55 -6.13
C THR A 103 -6.29 20.30 -6.75
N VAL A 104 -6.90 19.14 -6.52
CA VAL A 104 -6.42 17.85 -7.04
C VAL A 104 -6.91 17.65 -8.47
N CYS A 105 -6.00 17.32 -9.37
CA CYS A 105 -6.30 16.86 -10.72
C CYS A 105 -6.30 15.33 -10.72
N LEU A 106 -7.49 14.73 -10.64
CA LEU A 106 -7.70 13.28 -10.67
C LEU A 106 -8.68 12.96 -11.78
N SER A 107 -8.36 11.98 -12.63
CA SER A 107 -9.14 11.65 -13.83
C SER A 107 -10.62 11.38 -13.54
N ILE A 108 -10.93 10.65 -12.46
CA ILE A 108 -12.31 10.36 -12.05
C ILE A 108 -13.09 11.60 -11.58
N LEU A 109 -12.44 12.73 -11.33
CA LEU A 109 -13.06 14.02 -10.99
C LEU A 109 -13.21 14.94 -12.22
N ASN A 110 -12.86 14.48 -13.41
CA ASN A 110 -13.10 15.22 -14.65
C ASN A 110 -14.59 15.15 -15.02
N GLU A 111 -15.27 16.31 -15.05
CA GLU A 111 -16.72 16.40 -15.32
C GLU A 111 -17.13 15.83 -16.68
N ASP A 112 -16.31 16.03 -17.72
CA ASP A 112 -16.65 15.66 -19.10
C ASP A 112 -16.31 14.21 -19.45
N SER A 113 -15.26 13.64 -18.84
CA SER A 113 -14.68 12.38 -19.32
C SER A 113 -14.50 11.29 -18.26
N GLY A 114 -14.52 11.62 -16.98
CA GLY A 114 -14.20 10.66 -15.91
C GLY A 114 -15.28 10.48 -14.85
N TRP A 115 -16.01 11.56 -14.53
CA TRP A 115 -16.98 11.56 -13.45
C TRP A 115 -18.18 10.68 -13.79
N ARG A 116 -18.62 9.92 -12.79
CA ARG A 116 -19.86 9.16 -12.83
C ARG A 116 -20.57 9.37 -11.50
N PRO A 117 -21.88 9.69 -11.48
CA PRO A 117 -22.62 9.91 -10.23
C PRO A 117 -22.59 8.73 -9.24
N ALA A 118 -22.27 7.52 -9.71
CA ALA A 118 -22.11 6.32 -8.89
C ALA A 118 -20.77 6.23 -8.14
N ILE A 119 -19.81 7.12 -8.42
CA ILE A 119 -18.51 7.14 -7.74
C ILE A 119 -18.72 7.63 -6.31
N THR A 120 -18.30 6.80 -5.36
CA THR A 120 -18.43 7.05 -3.93
C THR A 120 -17.29 7.92 -3.40
N VAL A 121 -17.52 8.60 -2.28
CA VAL A 121 -16.45 9.32 -1.55
C VAL A 121 -15.27 8.40 -1.24
N LYS A 122 -15.52 7.14 -0.85
CA LYS A 122 -14.46 6.15 -0.61
C LYS A 122 -13.58 5.96 -1.85
N GLN A 123 -14.18 5.78 -3.03
CA GLN A 123 -13.43 5.61 -4.28
C GLN A 123 -12.62 6.85 -4.65
N ILE A 124 -13.14 8.05 -4.36
CA ILE A 124 -12.39 9.31 -4.52
C ILE A 124 -11.16 9.31 -3.60
N LEU A 125 -11.35 9.02 -2.32
CA LEU A 125 -10.25 9.02 -1.34
C LEU A 125 -9.18 7.98 -1.65
N VAL A 126 -9.58 6.76 -2.05
CA VAL A 126 -8.64 5.72 -2.50
C VAL A 126 -7.92 6.17 -3.77
N GLY A 127 -8.63 6.74 -4.76
CA GLY A 127 -8.00 7.24 -5.97
C GLY A 127 -7.00 8.38 -5.71
N ILE A 128 -7.26 9.25 -4.72
CA ILE A 128 -6.30 10.28 -4.30
C ILE A 128 -5.11 9.64 -3.59
N GLN A 129 -5.32 8.65 -2.73
CA GLN A 129 -4.24 7.92 -2.06
C GLN A 129 -3.31 7.26 -3.08
N ASP A 130 -3.87 6.58 -4.08
CA ASP A 130 -3.11 5.94 -5.16
C ASP A 130 -2.36 7.00 -6.00
N LEU A 131 -3.02 8.14 -6.29
CA LEU A 131 -2.42 9.24 -7.06
C LEU A 131 -1.17 9.82 -6.37
N LEU A 132 -1.12 9.87 -5.04
CA LEU A 132 0.05 10.36 -4.30
C LEU A 132 1.29 9.51 -4.61
N ASP A 133 1.15 8.19 -4.58
CA ASP A 133 2.25 7.24 -4.82
C ASP A 133 2.53 7.05 -6.31
N GLN A 134 1.49 7.19 -7.15
CA GLN A 134 1.56 7.00 -8.60
C GLN A 134 1.05 8.25 -9.34
N PRO A 135 1.85 9.33 -9.40
CA PRO A 135 1.48 10.54 -10.12
C PRO A 135 1.21 10.25 -11.60
N ASN A 136 0.20 10.92 -12.17
CA ASN A 136 -0.12 10.84 -13.59
C ASN A 136 0.69 11.89 -14.39
N PRO A 137 1.71 11.50 -15.17
CA PRO A 137 2.52 12.45 -15.93
C PRO A 137 1.77 13.11 -17.10
N ALA A 138 0.62 12.57 -17.53
CA ALA A 138 -0.15 13.12 -18.63
C ALA A 138 -0.91 14.41 -18.24
N ASP A 139 -1.21 14.60 -16.95
CA ASP A 139 -2.02 15.71 -16.43
C ASP A 139 -1.27 16.54 -15.36
N PRO A 140 -0.15 17.20 -15.69
CA PRO A 140 0.60 17.99 -14.73
C PRO A 140 -0.18 19.24 -14.30
N ALA A 141 -0.29 19.45 -12.99
CA ALA A 141 -0.95 20.60 -12.37
C ALA A 141 0.04 21.57 -11.71
N GLN A 142 1.23 21.08 -11.33
CA GLN A 142 2.30 21.89 -10.76
C GLN A 142 3.62 21.64 -11.48
N ASN A 143 4.19 22.70 -12.04
CA ASN A 143 5.37 22.61 -12.88
C ASN A 143 6.62 22.11 -12.12
N ASP A 144 6.89 22.67 -10.93
CA ASP A 144 8.04 22.26 -10.09
C ASP A 144 7.95 20.80 -9.65
N GLY A 145 6.77 20.35 -9.21
CA GLY A 145 6.52 18.96 -8.82
C GLY A 145 6.71 18.00 -10.00
N TYR A 146 6.16 18.34 -11.16
CA TYR A 146 6.30 17.56 -12.38
C TYR A 146 7.74 17.49 -12.89
N HIS A 147 8.45 18.62 -12.94
CA HIS A 147 9.85 18.65 -13.40
C HIS A 147 10.75 17.77 -12.54
N LEU A 148 10.65 17.87 -11.20
CA LEU A 148 11.41 17.01 -10.30
C LEU A 148 11.01 15.55 -10.46
N PHE A 149 9.72 15.24 -10.56
CA PHE A 149 9.26 13.87 -10.76
C PHE A 149 9.86 13.20 -12.01
N ILE A 150 9.99 13.94 -13.12
CA ILE A 150 10.50 13.41 -14.40
C ILE A 150 12.04 13.45 -14.47
N GLN A 151 12.67 14.54 -14.02
CA GLN A 151 14.09 14.80 -14.27
C GLN A 151 14.99 14.50 -13.08
N ASP A 152 14.49 14.61 -11.85
CA ASP A 152 15.25 14.36 -10.62
C ASP A 152 14.40 13.60 -9.58
N PRO A 153 14.19 12.28 -9.77
CA PRO A 153 13.40 11.47 -8.86
C PRO A 153 13.98 11.42 -7.44
N VAL A 154 15.28 11.66 -7.27
CA VAL A 154 15.93 11.66 -5.95
C VAL A 154 15.50 12.88 -5.17
N GLU A 155 15.61 14.08 -5.76
CA GLU A 155 15.14 15.32 -5.14
C GLU A 155 13.62 15.30 -4.94
N TYR A 156 12.86 14.78 -5.90
CA TYR A 156 11.40 14.60 -5.75
C TYR A 156 11.06 13.83 -4.47
N LYS A 157 11.67 12.65 -4.29
CA LYS A 157 11.47 11.81 -3.11
C LYS A 157 11.89 12.51 -1.82
N GLN A 158 12.99 13.27 -1.84
CA GLN A 158 13.42 14.04 -0.67
C GLN A 158 12.41 15.11 -0.29
N ARG A 159 11.84 15.85 -1.25
CA ARG A 159 10.80 16.84 -0.99
C ARG A 159 9.51 16.22 -0.48
N VAL A 160 9.10 15.07 -1.02
CA VAL A 160 7.92 14.34 -0.52
C VAL A 160 8.13 13.95 0.95
N ARG A 161 9.29 13.39 1.31
CA ARG A 161 9.62 13.08 2.72
C ARG A 161 9.61 14.31 3.63
N GLN A 162 10.12 15.44 3.14
CA GLN A 162 10.11 16.70 3.89
C GLN A 162 8.67 17.18 4.11
N GLN A 163 7.82 17.09 3.08
CA GLN A 163 6.40 17.40 3.19
C GLN A 163 5.67 16.47 4.17
N ALA A 164 5.91 15.16 4.13
CA ALA A 164 5.29 14.20 5.04
C ALA A 164 5.52 14.59 6.52
N LYS A 165 6.71 15.09 6.86
CA LYS A 165 7.05 15.58 8.21
C LYS A 165 6.26 16.82 8.65
N GLN A 166 5.75 17.61 7.70
CA GLN A 166 4.92 18.79 8.00
C GLN A 166 3.48 18.42 8.37
N TYR A 167 3.07 17.18 8.11
CA TYR A 167 1.73 16.67 8.36
C TYR A 167 1.77 15.51 9.38
N PRO A 168 2.21 15.74 10.63
CA PRO A 168 2.21 14.68 11.65
C PRO A 168 0.78 14.26 12.01
N GLN A 169 0.64 13.10 12.66
CA GLN A 169 -0.66 12.67 13.19
C GLN A 169 -1.18 13.72 14.19
N LEU A 170 -2.47 14.04 14.10
CA LEU A 170 -3.14 14.84 15.13
C LEU A 170 -3.31 13.95 16.37
N ILE A 171 -2.53 14.23 17.41
CA ILE A 171 -2.60 13.57 18.73
C ILE A 171 -3.83 14.07 19.48
#